data_AF-A0A6I2M7J4-F1
#
_entry.id   AF-A0A6I2M7J4-F1
#
_cell.length_a   1.000
_cell.length_b   1.000
_cell.length_c   1.000
_cell.angle_alpha   90.00
_cell.angle_beta   90.00
_cell.angle_gamma   90.00
#
_symmetry.space_group_name_H-M   'P 1'
#
loop_
_entity.id
_entity.type
_entity.pdbx_description
1 polymer ?
#
loop_
_entity_poly.entity_id
_entity_poly.type
_entity_poly.pdbx_seq_one_letter_code
_entity_poly.pdbx_strand_id
1 'polypeptide(L)'
;MALGLSYDHLFVSIMVQSNAVSLSLGHSAGLPKLITGVALMVVTALVVFGGMKRISRVMSVFVPLMVGLYIAATFWVIISHTAELPAIFKEIFVHAFTPSAALGLFPGAAIAGTLRWGLSRGLYSSEAGLGTSAIAHSATAVKKPLTQAYWGMLAVIVDTLVICTLTGLAVLCSGVGKSTASRRHPLWLHMPLQH
;
A
#
# COMPACT_ATOMS: atom_id res chain seq x y z
N MET A 1 16.32 9.22 23.22
CA MET A 1 14.94 8.67 23.18
C MET A 1 14.32 8.73 21.77
N ALA A 2 14.47 9.83 21.01
CA ALA A 2 13.98 9.92 19.62
C ALA A 2 14.62 8.90 18.64
N LEU A 3 15.92 8.61 18.78
CA LEU A 3 16.60 7.62 17.92
C LEU A 3 16.04 6.20 18.09
N GLY A 4 15.65 5.79 19.30
CA GLY A 4 15.10 4.45 19.55
C GLY A 4 13.78 4.21 18.82
N LEU A 5 12.87 5.18 18.89
CA LEU A 5 11.58 5.12 18.19
C LEU A 5 11.73 5.06 16.66
N SER A 6 12.71 5.76 16.10
CA SER A 6 12.97 5.73 14.65
C SER A 6 13.38 4.34 14.14
N TYR A 7 14.20 3.61 14.91
CA TYR A 7 14.60 2.24 14.54
C TYR A 7 13.43 1.26 14.66
N ASP A 8 12.58 1.43 15.68
CA ASP A 8 11.41 0.57 15.90
C ASP A 8 10.40 0.65 14.75
N HIS A 9 10.10 1.86 14.27
CA HIS A 9 9.18 2.06 13.14
C HIS A 9 9.68 1.44 11.83
N LEU A 10 11.00 1.50 11.60
CA LEU A 10 11.62 0.96 10.39
C LEU A 10 11.53 -0.57 10.36
N PHE A 11 11.72 -1.21 11.51
CA PHE A 11 11.56 -2.66 11.66
C PHE A 11 10.12 -3.11 11.37
N VAL A 12 9.13 -2.40 11.91
CA VAL A 12 7.70 -2.72 11.69
C VAL A 12 7.34 -2.62 10.20
N SER A 13 7.79 -1.59 9.49
CA SER A 13 7.50 -1.41 8.06
C SER A 13 8.05 -2.55 7.20
N ILE A 14 9.30 -2.97 7.44
CA ILE A 14 9.93 -4.07 6.68
C ILE A 14 9.21 -5.39 6.94
N MET A 15 8.78 -5.64 8.18
CA MET A 15 8.01 -6.84 8.53
C MET A 15 6.65 -6.89 7.84
N VAL A 16 5.92 -5.76 7.80
CA VAL A 16 4.61 -5.69 7.13
C VAL A 16 4.75 -5.95 5.63
N GLN A 17 5.74 -5.35 4.97
CA GLN A 17 5.98 -5.53 3.53
C GLN A 17 6.38 -6.98 3.22
N SER A 18 7.28 -7.57 4.00
CA SER A 18 7.71 -8.96 3.82
C SER A 18 6.55 -9.94 4.05
N ASN A 19 5.72 -9.68 5.05
CA ASN A 19 4.52 -10.48 5.31
C ASN A 19 3.52 -10.38 4.15
N ALA A 20 3.28 -9.20 3.58
CA ALA A 20 2.41 -9.02 2.43
C ALA A 20 2.88 -9.82 1.20
N VAL A 21 4.19 -9.86 0.94
CA VAL A 21 4.77 -10.69 -0.13
C VAL A 21 4.55 -12.19 0.16
N SER A 22 4.80 -12.64 1.40
CA SER A 22 4.61 -14.04 1.78
C SER A 22 3.15 -14.51 1.64
N LEU A 23 2.19 -13.65 1.99
CA LEU A 23 0.76 -13.93 1.86
C LEU A 23 0.34 -13.97 0.38
N SER A 24 0.89 -13.08 -0.45
CA SER A 24 0.58 -13.02 -1.88
C SER A 24 1.12 -14.25 -2.61
N LEU A 25 2.36 -14.64 -2.33
CA LEU A 25 2.97 -15.87 -2.87
C LEU A 25 2.26 -17.14 -2.35
N GLY A 26 1.80 -17.14 -1.10
CA GLY A 26 0.98 -18.22 -0.56
C GLY A 26 -0.34 -18.39 -1.31
N HIS A 27 -1.04 -17.28 -1.62
CA HIS A 27 -2.31 -17.33 -2.36
C HIS A 27 -2.13 -17.67 -3.84
N SER A 28 -1.12 -17.11 -4.51
CA SER A 28 -0.94 -17.27 -5.96
C SER A 28 -0.18 -18.53 -6.35
N ALA A 29 0.83 -18.92 -5.56
CA ALA A 29 1.75 -20.01 -5.90
C ALA A 29 1.70 -21.18 -4.89
N GLY A 30 0.88 -21.11 -3.84
CA GLY A 30 0.76 -22.16 -2.82
C GLY A 30 2.00 -22.34 -1.95
N LEU A 31 2.94 -21.38 -1.97
CA LEU A 31 4.23 -21.51 -1.30
C LEU A 31 4.09 -21.32 0.22
N PRO A 32 4.74 -22.16 1.05
CA PRO A 32 4.77 -21.99 2.49
C PRO A 32 5.49 -20.68 2.89
N LYS A 33 4.94 -19.97 3.89
CA LYS A 33 5.50 -18.70 4.38
C LYS A 33 6.99 -18.80 4.74
N LEU A 34 7.40 -19.90 5.37
CA LEU A 34 8.80 -20.15 5.74
C LEU A 34 9.73 -20.15 4.53
N ILE A 35 9.35 -20.83 3.44
CA ILE A 35 10.16 -20.90 2.22
C ILE A 35 10.26 -19.52 1.57
N THR A 36 9.14 -18.80 1.48
CA THR A 36 9.13 -17.44 0.93
C THR A 36 9.98 -16.48 1.75
N GLY A 37 9.93 -16.57 3.08
CA GLY A 37 10.73 -15.72 3.98
C GLY A 37 12.22 -15.98 3.89
N VAL A 38 12.64 -17.25 3.86
CA VAL A 38 14.06 -17.63 3.70
C VAL A 38 14.58 -17.18 2.34
N ALA A 39 13.81 -17.39 1.26
CA ALA A 39 14.19 -16.90 -0.06
C ALA A 39 14.35 -15.37 -0.09
N LEU A 40 13.40 -14.64 0.51
CA LEU A 40 13.47 -13.18 0.60
C LEU A 40 14.70 -12.72 1.40
N MET A 41 15.02 -13.42 2.49
CA MET A 41 16.19 -13.14 3.33
C MET A 41 17.48 -13.30 2.52
N VAL A 42 17.64 -14.41 1.80
CA VAL A 42 18.84 -14.67 0.99
C VAL A 42 19.01 -13.63 -0.11
N VAL A 43 17.94 -13.32 -0.86
CA VAL A 43 18.00 -12.31 -1.93
C VAL A 43 18.33 -10.93 -1.37
N THR A 44 17.66 -10.53 -0.29
CA THR A 44 17.90 -9.24 0.37
C THR A 44 19.34 -9.16 0.90
N ALA A 45 19.84 -10.22 1.55
CA ALA A 45 21.20 -10.29 2.06
C ALA A 45 22.24 -10.11 0.94
N LEU A 46 22.07 -10.79 -0.20
CA LEU A 46 22.99 -10.67 -1.36
C LEU A 46 23.07 -9.24 -1.92
N VAL A 47 21.97 -8.50 -1.88
CA VAL A 47 21.92 -7.10 -2.33
C VAL A 47 22.53 -6.17 -1.29
N VAL A 48 22.20 -6.36 -0.01
CA VAL A 48 22.65 -5.52 1.11
C VAL A 48 24.14 -5.67 1.38
N PHE A 49 24.68 -6.90 1.40
CA PHE A 49 26.12 -7.14 1.61
C PHE A 49 27.01 -6.55 0.51
N GLY A 50 26.44 -6.21 -0.66
CA GLY A 50 27.18 -5.48 -1.71
C GLY A 50 27.30 -3.97 -1.48
N GLY A 51 26.74 -3.44 -0.40
CA GLY A 51 26.82 -2.04 -0.02
C GLY A 51 25.89 -1.10 -0.81
N MET A 52 25.89 0.19 -0.43
CA MET A 52 24.96 1.21 -0.96
C MET A 52 24.97 1.35 -2.50
N LYS A 53 26.13 1.19 -3.15
CA LYS A 53 26.24 1.28 -4.63
C LYS A 53 25.51 0.13 -5.34
N ARG A 54 25.48 -1.08 -4.75
CA ARG A 54 24.74 -2.21 -5.34
C ARG A 54 23.24 -2.01 -5.13
N ILE A 55 22.84 -1.60 -3.93
CA ILE A 55 21.43 -1.32 -3.59
C ILE A 55 20.85 -0.29 -4.56
N SER A 56 21.51 0.86 -4.73
CA SER A 56 21.02 1.90 -5.64
C SER A 56 20.93 1.42 -7.09
N ARG A 57 21.93 0.68 -7.59
CA ARG A 57 21.92 0.13 -8.94
C ARG A 57 20.77 -0.84 -9.19
N VAL A 58 20.51 -1.75 -8.25
CA VAL A 58 19.39 -2.69 -8.35
C VAL A 58 18.07 -1.92 -8.34
N MET A 59 17.90 -0.99 -7.41
CA MET A 59 16.67 -0.19 -7.29
C MET A 59 16.42 0.72 -8.50
N SER A 60 17.46 1.29 -9.12
CA SER A 60 17.33 2.12 -10.33
C SER A 60 16.73 1.38 -11.52
N VAL A 61 16.85 0.05 -11.57
CA VAL A 61 16.20 -0.78 -12.59
C VAL A 61 14.88 -1.35 -12.09
N PHE A 62 14.84 -1.77 -10.82
CA PHE A 62 13.69 -2.44 -10.22
C PHE A 62 12.46 -1.52 -10.10
N VAL A 63 12.67 -0.28 -9.63
CA VAL A 63 11.58 0.70 -9.45
C VAL A 63 10.86 1.03 -10.76
N PRO A 64 11.54 1.46 -11.85
CA PRO A 64 10.84 1.79 -13.09
C PRO A 64 10.18 0.57 -13.73
N LEU A 65 10.78 -0.63 -13.60
CA LEU A 65 10.18 -1.88 -14.07
C LEU A 65 8.90 -2.21 -13.30
N MET A 66 8.91 -2.07 -11.96
CA MET A 66 7.75 -2.29 -11.11
C MET A 66 6.60 -1.35 -11.47
N VAL A 67 6.87 -0.05 -11.59
CA VAL A 67 5.85 0.95 -11.98
C VAL A 67 5.31 0.68 -13.37
N GLY A 68 6.19 0.36 -14.34
CA GLY A 68 5.79 0.05 -15.71
C GLY A 68 4.85 -1.15 -15.80
N LEU A 69 5.20 -2.27 -15.15
CA LEU A 69 4.36 -3.46 -15.10
C LEU A 69 3.03 -3.17 -14.38
N TYR A 70 3.06 -2.39 -13.31
CA TYR A 70 1.88 -2.05 -12.53
C TYR A 70 0.87 -1.23 -13.33
N ILE A 71 1.36 -0.18 -14.02
CA ILE A 71 0.53 0.66 -14.89
C ILE A 71 -0.04 -0.20 -16.02
N ALA A 72 0.77 -1.03 -16.68
CA ALA A 72 0.31 -1.91 -17.76
C ALA A 72 -0.81 -2.87 -17.30
N ALA A 73 -0.61 -3.55 -16.18
CA ALA A 73 -1.61 -4.46 -15.61
C ALA A 73 -2.90 -3.72 -15.21
N THR A 74 -2.77 -2.53 -14.62
CA THR A 74 -3.93 -1.73 -14.21
C THR A 74 -4.70 -1.20 -15.42
N PHE A 75 -4.02 -0.71 -16.45
CA PHE A 75 -4.66 -0.30 -17.70
C PHE A 75 -5.38 -1.46 -18.38
N TRP A 76 -4.77 -2.65 -18.40
CA TRP A 76 -5.40 -3.85 -18.91
C TRP A 76 -6.74 -4.15 -18.20
N VAL A 77 -6.74 -4.12 -16.86
CA VAL A 77 -7.95 -4.31 -16.05
C VAL A 77 -9.00 -3.23 -16.35
N ILE A 78 -8.60 -1.95 -16.39
CA ILE A 78 -9.51 -0.83 -16.67
C ILE A 78 -10.15 -0.95 -18.05
N ILE A 79 -9.38 -1.28 -19.09
CA ILE A 79 -9.90 -1.45 -20.46
C ILE A 79 -10.89 -2.61 -20.53
N SER A 80 -10.58 -3.73 -19.86
CA SER A 80 -11.47 -4.90 -19.81
C SER A 80 -12.81 -4.63 -19.09
N HIS A 81 -12.88 -3.60 -18.23
CA HIS A 81 -14.05 -3.23 -17.45
C HIS A 81 -14.57 -1.81 -17.78
N THR A 82 -14.30 -1.30 -18.99
CA THR A 82 -14.66 0.07 -19.40
C THR A 82 -16.14 0.41 -19.25
N ALA A 83 -17.04 -0.56 -19.48
CA ALA A 83 -18.48 -0.37 -19.33
C ALA A 83 -18.92 -0.16 -17.87
N GLU A 84 -18.16 -0.66 -16.89
CA GLU A 84 -18.49 -0.57 -15.47
C GLU A 84 -17.85 0.64 -14.77
N LEU A 85 -16.89 1.33 -15.42
CA LEU A 85 -16.20 2.49 -14.86
C LEU A 85 -17.15 3.58 -14.34
N PRO A 86 -18.20 4.01 -15.07
CA PRO A 86 -19.11 5.04 -14.57
C PRO A 86 -19.86 4.60 -13.31
N ALA A 87 -20.21 3.31 -13.23
CA ALA A 87 -20.87 2.74 -12.07
C ALA A 87 -19.92 2.67 -10.87
N ILE A 88 -18.65 2.31 -11.08
CA ILE A 88 -17.63 2.26 -10.02
C ILE A 88 -17.36 3.66 -9.45
N PHE A 89 -17.23 4.68 -10.30
CA PHE A 89 -17.10 6.06 -9.81
C PHE A 89 -18.30 6.50 -8.99
N LYS A 90 -19.53 6.15 -9.43
CA LYS A 90 -20.74 6.41 -8.66
C LYS A 90 -20.71 5.71 -7.29
N GLU A 91 -20.32 4.43 -7.25
CA GLU A 91 -20.16 3.66 -6.01
C GLU A 91 -19.12 4.27 -5.06
N ILE A 92 -17.99 4.78 -5.57
CA ILE A 92 -16.99 5.47 -4.74
C ILE A 92 -17.60 6.69 -4.05
N PHE A 93 -18.29 7.56 -4.79
CA PHE A 93 -18.92 8.74 -4.21
C PHE A 93 -20.06 8.38 -3.25
N VAL A 94 -20.88 7.40 -3.63
CA VAL A 94 -21.96 6.92 -2.77
C VAL A 94 -21.35 6.34 -1.48
N HIS A 95 -20.44 5.39 -1.52
CA HIS A 95 -19.86 4.80 -0.31
C HIS A 95 -18.99 5.76 0.51
N ALA A 96 -18.39 6.79 -0.09
CA ALA A 96 -17.63 7.79 0.64
C ALA A 96 -18.52 8.74 1.46
N PHE A 97 -19.70 9.09 0.94
CA PHE A 97 -20.60 10.07 1.57
C PHE A 97 -21.87 9.47 2.18
N THR A 98 -22.24 8.23 1.81
CA THR A 98 -23.30 7.48 2.48
C THR A 98 -22.69 6.55 3.53
N PRO A 99 -23.04 6.72 4.81
CA PRO A 99 -22.58 5.83 5.86
C PRO A 99 -23.24 4.47 5.65
N SER A 100 -22.51 3.51 5.07
CA SER A 100 -23.06 2.17 4.86
C SER A 100 -23.51 1.59 6.20
N ALA A 101 -24.74 1.07 6.23
CA ALA A 101 -25.49 0.67 7.42
C ALA A 101 -24.86 -0.44 8.28
N ALA A 102 -23.68 -0.96 7.92
CA ALA A 102 -23.02 -2.06 8.62
C ALA A 102 -22.51 -1.73 10.03
N LEU A 103 -22.46 -0.45 10.42
CA LEU A 103 -21.95 -0.01 11.73
C LEU A 103 -22.94 0.80 12.59
N GLY A 104 -24.21 0.93 12.17
CA GLY A 104 -25.41 1.21 12.98
C GLY A 104 -25.46 2.30 14.07
N LEU A 105 -24.36 2.89 14.53
CA LEU A 105 -24.36 3.72 15.74
C LEU A 105 -24.53 5.21 15.45
N PHE A 106 -23.84 5.79 14.47
CA PHE A 106 -24.07 7.18 14.02
C PHE A 106 -23.54 7.40 12.59
N PRO A 107 -24.19 8.21 11.73
CA PRO A 107 -23.71 8.52 10.38
C PRO A 107 -22.29 9.12 10.36
N GLY A 108 -21.91 9.85 11.42
CA GLY A 108 -20.56 10.39 11.59
C GLY A 108 -19.48 9.33 11.87
N ALA A 109 -19.82 8.20 12.50
CA ALA A 109 -18.85 7.16 12.86
C ALA A 109 -18.34 6.39 11.63
N ALA A 110 -19.21 6.17 10.64
CA ALA A 110 -18.82 5.51 9.39
C ALA A 110 -17.90 6.41 8.55
N ILE A 111 -18.20 7.71 8.44
CA ILE A 111 -17.37 8.69 7.71
C ILE A 111 -16.03 8.89 8.42
N ALA A 112 -16.04 9.00 9.76
CA ALA A 112 -14.81 9.07 10.54
C ALA A 112 -13.96 7.81 10.37
N GLY A 113 -14.59 6.63 10.29
CA GLY A 113 -13.93 5.36 10.00
C GLY A 113 -13.28 5.34 8.63
N THR A 114 -14.02 5.62 7.55
CA THR A 114 -13.48 5.63 6.18
C THR A 114 -12.34 6.64 6.03
N LEU A 115 -12.48 7.84 6.60
CA LEU A 115 -11.44 8.85 6.62
C LEU A 115 -10.20 8.38 7.41
N ARG A 116 -10.40 7.81 8.60
CA ARG A 116 -9.31 7.25 9.44
C ARG A 116 -8.54 6.19 8.67
N TRP A 117 -9.23 5.23 8.05
CA TRP A 117 -8.60 4.15 7.29
C TRP A 117 -7.88 4.67 6.03
N GLY A 118 -8.50 5.61 5.30
CA GLY A 118 -7.89 6.24 4.12
C GLY A 118 -6.64 7.04 4.48
N LEU A 119 -6.74 7.94 5.47
CA LEU A 119 -5.61 8.74 5.94
C LEU A 119 -4.51 7.85 6.50
N SER A 120 -4.84 6.85 7.31
CA SER A 120 -3.84 5.93 7.88
C SER A 120 -3.10 5.19 6.76
N ARG A 121 -3.80 4.62 5.77
CA ARG A 121 -3.13 3.93 4.65
C ARG A 121 -2.27 4.88 3.82
N GLY A 122 -2.72 6.12 3.59
CA GLY A 122 -1.94 7.14 2.88
C GLY A 122 -0.65 7.51 3.63
N LEU A 123 -0.75 7.77 4.93
CA LEU A 123 0.41 8.08 5.78
C LEU A 123 1.42 6.91 5.83
N TYR A 124 0.93 5.67 5.85
CA TYR A 124 1.79 4.47 5.81
C TYR A 124 2.48 4.27 4.46
N SER A 125 1.84 4.59 3.32
CA SER A 125 2.45 4.43 1.99
C SER A 125 3.51 5.49 1.70
N SER A 126 3.21 6.74 2.05
CA SER A 126 4.06 7.89 1.71
C SER A 126 5.14 8.22 2.74
N GLU A 127 5.20 7.47 3.84
CA GLU A 127 6.09 7.74 4.99
C GLU A 127 6.02 9.21 5.49
N ALA A 128 4.85 9.83 5.33
CA ALA A 128 4.66 11.26 5.56
C ALA A 128 4.76 11.55 7.06
N GLY A 129 5.76 12.36 7.45
CA GLY A 129 6.01 12.74 8.84
C GLY A 129 6.94 11.79 9.62
N LEU A 130 7.42 10.69 9.02
CA LEU A 130 8.36 9.75 9.68
C LEU A 130 9.84 10.13 9.53
N GLY A 131 10.17 11.04 8.61
CA GLY A 131 11.54 11.55 8.42
C GLY A 131 12.51 10.60 7.70
N THR A 132 12.12 9.36 7.44
CA THR A 132 12.90 8.34 6.69
C THR A 132 13.21 8.77 5.27
N SER A 133 12.23 9.36 4.57
CA SER A 133 12.43 9.93 3.23
C SER A 133 13.51 11.02 3.22
N ALA A 134 13.64 11.82 4.28
CA ALA A 134 14.68 12.85 4.39
C ALA A 134 16.09 12.24 4.49
N ILE A 135 16.24 11.06 5.10
CA ILE A 135 17.51 10.31 5.18
C ILE A 135 17.93 9.82 3.79
N ALA A 136 16.99 9.26 3.01
CA ALA A 136 17.29 8.84 1.64
C ALA A 136 17.65 10.04 0.75
N HIS A 137 16.98 11.17 0.97
CA HIS A 137 17.21 12.40 0.24
C HIS A 137 18.58 13.01 0.58
N SER A 138 18.98 13.08 1.86
CA SER A 138 20.29 13.64 2.24
C SER A 138 21.50 12.92 1.63
N ALA A 139 21.35 11.67 1.20
CA ALA A 139 22.38 10.89 0.52
C ALA A 139 22.49 11.16 -1.01
N THR A 140 21.68 12.04 -1.58
CA THR A 140 21.66 12.32 -3.03
C THR A 140 22.72 13.35 -3.45
N ALA A 141 23.19 13.27 -4.69
CA ALA A 141 24.18 14.20 -5.25
C ALA A 141 23.58 15.52 -5.78
N VAL A 142 22.34 15.85 -5.41
CA VAL A 142 21.63 17.04 -5.92
C VAL A 142 22.19 18.29 -5.24
N LYS A 143 22.71 19.23 -6.03
CA LYS A 143 23.40 20.43 -5.52
C LYS A 143 22.46 21.48 -4.92
N LYS A 144 21.18 21.47 -5.29
CA LYS A 144 20.19 22.48 -4.90
C LYS A 144 19.13 21.83 -3.98
N PRO A 145 19.06 22.20 -2.69
CA PRO A 145 18.12 21.57 -1.74
C PRO A 145 16.66 21.78 -2.14
N LEU A 146 16.33 22.95 -2.71
CA LEU A 146 14.97 23.23 -3.21
C LEU A 146 14.55 22.27 -4.33
N THR A 147 15.41 22.03 -5.31
CA THR A 147 15.13 21.10 -6.41
C THR A 147 14.87 19.69 -5.89
N GLN A 148 15.63 19.27 -4.90
CA GLN A 148 15.48 17.97 -4.28
C GLN A 148 14.18 17.84 -3.47
N ALA A 149 13.77 18.91 -2.77
CA ALA A 149 12.49 18.96 -2.08
C ALA A 149 11.31 18.87 -3.06
N TYR A 150 11.37 19.55 -4.20
CA TYR A 150 10.35 19.42 -5.25
C TYR A 150 10.25 18.00 -5.79
N TRP A 151 11.38 17.34 -6.09
CA TRP A 151 11.37 15.94 -6.54
C TRP A 151 10.79 14.99 -5.50
N GLY A 152 11.13 15.17 -4.22
CA GLY A 152 10.58 14.38 -3.13
C GLY A 152 9.07 14.54 -2.98
N MET A 153 8.56 15.78 -3.05
CA MET A 153 7.12 16.05 -3.01
C MET A 153 6.39 15.46 -4.24
N LEU A 154 6.97 15.60 -5.44
CA LEU A 154 6.38 15.03 -6.66
C LEU A 154 6.30 13.51 -6.60
N ALA A 155 7.32 12.83 -6.09
CA ALA A 155 7.31 11.38 -5.94
C ALA A 155 6.13 10.90 -5.06
N VAL A 156 5.89 11.60 -3.94
CA VAL A 156 4.76 11.30 -3.03
C VAL A 156 3.41 11.61 -3.67
N ILE A 157 3.28 12.72 -4.39
CA ILE A 157 2.04 13.09 -5.09
C ILE A 157 1.69 12.05 -6.15
N VAL A 158 2.68 11.60 -6.93
CA VAL A 158 2.47 10.58 -7.96
C VAL A 158 2.08 9.24 -7.33
N ASP A 159 2.74 8.82 -6.24
CA ASP A 159 2.39 7.59 -5.52
C ASP A 159 0.95 7.63 -4.98
N THR A 160 0.56 8.73 -4.35
CA THR A 160 -0.72 8.83 -3.63
C THR A 160 -1.90 9.13 -4.57
N LEU A 161 -1.76 10.09 -5.48
CA LEU A 161 -2.88 10.53 -6.32
C LEU A 161 -3.01 9.69 -7.59
N VAL A 162 -1.90 9.20 -8.16
CA VAL A 162 -1.94 8.46 -9.42
C VAL A 162 -1.92 6.97 -9.13
N ILE A 163 -0.85 6.46 -8.52
CA ILE A 163 -0.63 5.01 -8.37
C ILE A 163 -1.67 4.40 -7.44
N CYS A 164 -1.83 4.94 -6.22
CA CYS A 164 -2.79 4.41 -5.24
C CYS A 164 -4.26 4.54 -5.71
N THR A 165 -4.61 5.59 -6.45
CA THR A 165 -5.96 5.74 -7.05
C THR A 165 -6.21 4.70 -8.13
N LEU A 166 -5.22 4.45 -9.00
CA LEU A 166 -5.27 3.39 -10.00
C LEU A 166 -5.41 2.01 -9.34
N THR A 167 -4.70 1.76 -8.24
CA THR A 167 -4.84 0.54 -7.43
C THR A 167 -6.27 0.39 -6.91
N GLY A 168 -6.84 1.44 -6.31
CA GLY A 168 -8.20 1.42 -5.79
C GLY A 168 -9.22 1.10 -6.89
N LEU A 169 -9.09 1.76 -8.05
CA LEU A 169 -9.93 1.50 -9.22
C LEU A 169 -9.80 0.06 -9.73
N ALA A 170 -8.58 -0.45 -9.90
CA ALA A 170 -8.36 -1.83 -10.34
C ALA A 170 -8.99 -2.86 -9.39
N VAL A 171 -8.87 -2.64 -8.07
CA VAL A 171 -9.47 -3.53 -7.05
C VAL A 171 -11.01 -3.47 -7.10
N LEU A 172 -11.59 -2.28 -7.31
CA LEU A 172 -13.04 -2.12 -7.44
C LEU A 172 -13.57 -2.78 -8.72
N CYS A 173 -12.86 -2.64 -9.85
CA CYS A 173 -13.17 -3.34 -11.10
C CYS A 173 -13.12 -4.86 -10.93
N SER A 174 -12.17 -5.39 -10.15
CA SER A 174 -12.04 -6.83 -9.91
C SER A 174 -13.20 -7.45 -9.13
N GLY A 175 -14.14 -6.65 -8.59
CA GLY A 175 -15.36 -7.17 -7.97
C GLY A 175 -15.18 -7.90 -6.63
N VAL A 176 -13.99 -7.88 -6.03
CA VAL A 176 -13.68 -8.54 -4.74
C VAL A 176 -14.64 -8.11 -3.62
N GLY A 177 -15.16 -6.88 -3.68
CA GLY A 177 -16.15 -6.36 -2.73
C GLY A 177 -17.54 -7.00 -2.84
N LYS A 178 -17.93 -7.52 -4.01
CA LYS A 178 -19.25 -8.14 -4.24
C LYS A 178 -19.32 -9.56 -3.65
N SER A 179 -18.21 -10.30 -3.65
CA SER A 179 -18.14 -11.70 -3.18
C SER A 179 -18.14 -11.88 -1.66
N THR A 180 -17.78 -10.86 -0.88
CA THR A 180 -17.68 -10.97 0.59
C THR A 180 -18.97 -10.67 1.35
N ALA A 181 -19.96 -10.04 0.70
CA ALA A 181 -21.28 -9.81 1.30
C ALA A 181 -22.12 -11.09 1.42
N SER A 182 -21.93 -12.07 0.53
CA SER A 182 -22.69 -13.33 0.54
C SER A 182 -22.16 -14.37 1.55
N ARG A 183 -20.93 -14.23 2.07
CA ARG A 183 -20.29 -15.17 3.03
C ARG A 183 -20.30 -14.72 4.50
N ARG A 184 -21.00 -13.64 4.84
CA ARG A 184 -21.21 -13.26 6.26
C ARG A 184 -22.51 -13.87 6.77
N HIS A 185 -22.49 -15.17 7.07
CA HIS A 185 -23.33 -15.70 8.14
C HIS A 185 -23.04 -14.84 9.39
N PRO A 186 -24.03 -14.47 10.22
CA PRO A 186 -23.84 -13.59 11.39
C PRO A 186 -23.05 -14.28 12.50
N LEU A 187 -21.76 -14.52 12.26
CA LEU A 187 -20.78 -15.04 13.23
C LEU A 187 -20.33 -13.95 14.22
N TRP A 188 -20.77 -12.70 14.04
CA TRP A 188 -20.54 -11.60 14.98
C TRP A 188 -21.47 -11.62 16.21
N LEU A 189 -22.47 -12.51 16.27
CA LEU A 189 -23.29 -12.74 17.47
C LEU A 189 -22.62 -13.64 18.51
N HIS A 190 -21.49 -14.28 18.18
CA HIS A 190 -20.81 -15.25 19.05
C HIS A 190 -19.38 -14.88 19.42
N MET A 191 -18.93 -13.64 19.22
CA MET A 191 -17.62 -13.22 19.71
C MET A 191 -17.77 -12.71 21.15
N PRO A 192 -17.40 -13.48 22.19
CA PRO A 192 -17.36 -12.96 23.55
C PRO A 192 -16.32 -11.84 23.60
N LEU A 193 -16.73 -10.71 24.16
CA LEU A 193 -15.85 -9.60 24.56
C LEU A 193 -14.68 -10.18 25.36
N GLN A 194 -13.48 -10.18 24.77
CA GLN A 194 -12.25 -10.36 25.52
C GLN A 194 -11.43 -9.08 25.36
N HIS A 195 -11.02 -8.59 26.53
CA HIS A 195 -10.34 -7.34 26.83
C HIS A 195 -9.04 -7.12 26.03
#